data_AF-A0A2P2L4Y1-F1
#
_entry.id   AF-A0A2P2L4Y1-F1
#
_cell.length_a   1.000
_cell.length_b   1.000
_cell.length_c   1.000
_cell.angle_alpha   90.00
_cell.angle_beta   90.00
_cell.angle_gamma   90.00
#
_symmetry.space_group_name_H-M   'P 1'
#
loop_
_entity.id
_entity.type
_entity.pdbx_description
1 polymer ?
#
loop_
_entity_poly.entity_id
_entity_poly.type
_entity_poly.pdbx_seq_one_letter_code
_entity_poly.pdbx_strand_id
1 'polypeptide(L)'
;MYNFQQYRHIQAPGWTLSWTWAKKEVIWNMMGSQTTEQGDCSKFKGNIPHCCKKDPTVVDLLPGTPYNQQIANCCKGGVISSWAQDPDTAIASFQVSVGRAGTSNKTVRVPKNFTLQAPGPGYTCGPAKVGKPSKFISADKRRITQALMTWNVTCTYSQFLAQKTPTCCVSLSSFYNNTIVGCPTCTCGCQSSKTGPGTCVNPDSPHLATVVSSPSKSDNTPLLQCTSHMCPIRVHWHVKVNYKEYWRVKVTITNFNFRMNYTQWNLVMQHPNFDNLTEAFSFNYKPLTPYDGLNDTGMLWGIKFYNDLLSQAGLYGNVQSELLFRKDASTFTFDKGWAFPRKIYFNGDNCVMPPPDSYPWLPNGSSRKFISLVSPTVTLMVSMIFFFA
;
A
#
# COMPACT_ATOMS: atom_id res chain seq x y z
N MET A 1 -15.16 3.80 -12.15
CA MET A 1 -14.14 2.83 -11.71
C MET A 1 -14.26 2.69 -10.20
N TYR A 2 -14.33 1.47 -9.70
CA TYR A 2 -14.36 1.17 -8.26
C TYR A 2 -13.13 0.33 -7.94
N ASN A 3 -12.36 0.75 -6.93
CA ASN A 3 -11.27 -0.05 -6.40
C ASN A 3 -11.76 -0.87 -5.21
N PHE A 4 -12.11 -2.13 -5.45
CA PHE A 4 -12.55 -3.06 -4.39
C PHE A 4 -11.38 -3.73 -3.64
N GLN A 5 -10.13 -3.40 -3.96
CA GLN A 5 -8.97 -3.92 -3.23
C GLN A 5 -8.98 -3.36 -1.80
N GLN A 6 -8.94 -4.23 -0.80
CA GLN A 6 -9.05 -3.81 0.60
C GLN A 6 -7.87 -2.94 1.03
N TYR A 7 -6.66 -3.27 0.62
CA TYR A 7 -5.44 -2.61 1.10
C TYR A 7 -4.45 -2.23 -0.03
N ARG A 8 -4.87 -2.33 -1.30
CA ARG A 8 -4.05 -1.85 -2.43
C ARG A 8 -4.69 -0.60 -3.03
N HIS A 9 -3.97 0.51 -3.00
CA HIS A 9 -4.34 1.75 -3.67
C HIS A 9 -3.58 1.93 -4.99
N ILE A 10 -4.10 2.81 -5.84
CA ILE A 10 -3.41 3.31 -7.03
C ILE A 10 -2.76 4.64 -6.64
N GLN A 11 -1.43 4.66 -6.61
CA GLN A 11 -0.63 5.83 -6.25
C GLN A 11 -0.44 6.76 -7.46
N ALA A 12 0.13 7.95 -7.24
CA ALA A 12 0.62 8.79 -8.33
C ALA A 12 1.70 8.04 -9.14
N PRO A 13 1.79 8.20 -10.48
CA PRO A 13 1.07 9.15 -11.34
C PRO A 13 -0.39 8.78 -11.68
N GLY A 14 -0.97 7.77 -11.03
CA GLY A 14 -2.38 7.43 -11.13
C GLY A 14 -2.68 6.33 -12.15
N TRP A 15 -3.96 6.04 -12.33
CA TRP A 15 -4.42 5.10 -13.34
C TRP A 15 -4.42 5.71 -14.74
N THR A 16 -4.16 4.87 -15.75
CA THR A 16 -4.50 5.14 -17.14
C THR A 16 -5.42 4.02 -17.64
N LEU A 17 -6.45 4.39 -18.38
CA LEU A 17 -7.43 3.44 -18.90
C LEU A 17 -7.48 3.56 -20.41
N SER A 18 -7.26 2.44 -21.10
CA SER A 18 -7.44 2.35 -22.55
C SER A 18 -8.48 1.30 -22.91
N TRP A 19 -9.07 1.46 -24.09
CA TRP A 19 -9.98 0.49 -24.70
C TRP A 19 -9.95 0.66 -26.21
N THR A 20 -10.49 -0.31 -26.94
CA THR A 20 -10.65 -0.25 -28.40
C THR A 20 -12.11 -0.09 -28.79
N TRP A 21 -12.43 0.94 -29.56
CA TRP A 21 -13.74 1.13 -30.16
C TRP A 21 -14.07 0.00 -31.14
N ALA A 22 -15.34 -0.43 -31.13
CA ALA A 22 -15.78 -1.56 -31.95
C ALA A 22 -15.93 -1.21 -33.43
N LYS A 23 -16.22 0.05 -33.76
CA LYS A 23 -16.42 0.56 -35.12
C LYS A 23 -15.51 1.77 -35.39
N LYS A 24 -16.11 2.93 -35.64
CA LYS A 24 -15.46 4.21 -36.00
C LYS A 24 -15.94 5.33 -35.07
N GLU A 25 -16.21 4.98 -33.82
CA GLU A 25 -16.57 5.90 -32.75
C GLU A 25 -15.44 6.91 -32.52
N VAL A 26 -15.81 8.10 -32.09
CA VAL A 26 -14.89 9.19 -31.74
C VAL A 26 -15.33 9.83 -30.43
N ILE A 27 -14.42 10.50 -29.73
CA ILE A 27 -14.74 11.23 -28.51
C ILE A 27 -14.91 12.71 -28.87
N TRP A 28 -16.11 13.25 -28.65
CA TRP A 28 -16.41 14.66 -28.88
C TRP A 28 -15.99 15.55 -27.71
N ASN A 29 -16.20 15.07 -26.49
CA ASN A 29 -15.87 15.81 -25.27
C ASN A 29 -15.67 14.84 -24.10
N MET A 30 -14.96 15.28 -23.07
CA MET A 30 -14.75 14.56 -21.82
C MET A 30 -14.89 15.50 -20.62
N MET A 31 -15.40 14.97 -19.50
CA MET A 31 -15.44 15.67 -18.21
C MET A 31 -14.88 14.75 -17.13
N GLY A 32 -14.11 15.32 -16.21
CA GLY A 32 -13.40 14.60 -15.15
C GLY A 32 -12.18 13.79 -15.61
N SER A 33 -11.91 13.71 -16.90
CA SER A 33 -10.74 13.00 -17.46
C SER A 33 -10.41 13.56 -18.84
N GLN A 34 -9.25 13.20 -19.38
CA GLN A 34 -8.84 13.60 -20.71
C GLN A 34 -8.07 12.47 -21.41
N THR A 35 -8.15 12.42 -22.75
CA THR A 35 -7.26 11.57 -23.54
C THR A 35 -5.84 12.14 -23.58
N THR A 36 -4.84 11.26 -23.58
CA THR A 36 -3.43 11.65 -23.71
C THR A 36 -3.08 12.13 -25.11
N GLU A 37 -3.80 11.65 -26.12
CA GLU A 37 -3.58 11.98 -27.53
C GLU A 37 -4.92 12.23 -28.24
N GLN A 38 -4.91 13.13 -29.23
CA GLN A 38 -6.05 13.37 -30.11
C GLN A 38 -6.13 12.34 -31.26
N GLY A 39 -4.98 11.96 -31.83
CA GLY A 39 -4.91 11.12 -33.03
C GLY A 39 -5.30 11.84 -34.32
N ASP A 40 -5.42 11.09 -35.43
CA ASP A 40 -5.78 11.64 -36.74
C ASP A 40 -7.28 11.92 -36.86
N CYS A 41 -7.65 13.20 -36.69
CA CYS A 41 -9.00 13.70 -36.89
C CYS A 41 -9.22 14.41 -38.25
N SER A 42 -8.31 14.27 -39.22
CA SER A 42 -8.33 15.00 -40.51
C SER A 42 -9.62 14.87 -41.34
N LYS A 43 -10.41 13.82 -41.08
CA LYS A 43 -11.73 13.57 -41.69
C LYS A 43 -12.80 14.58 -41.26
N PHE A 44 -12.59 15.29 -40.15
CA PHE A 44 -13.52 16.30 -39.63
C PHE A 44 -13.02 17.70 -40.02
N LYS A 45 -13.76 18.40 -40.89
CA LYS A 45 -13.36 19.71 -41.45
C LYS A 45 -13.87 20.92 -40.66
N GLY A 46 -14.84 20.72 -39.77
CA GLY A 46 -15.41 21.76 -38.91
C GLY A 46 -15.06 21.50 -37.45
N ASN A 47 -16.06 21.10 -36.66
CA ASN A 47 -15.83 20.68 -35.29
C ASN A 47 -14.94 19.43 -35.26
N ILE A 48 -13.73 19.59 -34.72
CA ILE A 48 -12.76 18.51 -34.56
C ILE A 48 -13.06 17.78 -33.24
N PRO A 49 -13.23 16.46 -33.23
CA PRO A 49 -13.40 15.70 -32.00
C PRO A 49 -12.20 15.83 -31.05
N HIS A 50 -12.46 15.69 -29.75
CA HIS A 50 -11.44 15.61 -28.71
C HIS A 50 -10.45 14.46 -28.95
N CYS A 51 -10.92 13.31 -29.45
CA CYS A 51 -10.06 12.19 -29.84
C CYS A 51 -10.68 11.34 -30.95
N CYS A 52 -9.88 11.01 -31.97
CA CYS A 52 -10.25 10.14 -33.09
C CYS A 52 -9.49 8.81 -33.12
N LYS A 53 -8.64 8.53 -32.12
CA LYS A 53 -7.98 7.23 -32.01
C LYS A 53 -9.01 6.11 -31.84
N LYS A 54 -8.74 4.98 -32.50
CA LYS A 54 -9.54 3.76 -32.31
C LYS A 54 -9.34 3.16 -30.91
N ASP A 55 -8.17 3.39 -30.34
CA ASP A 55 -7.70 2.90 -29.06
C ASP A 55 -7.28 4.07 -28.14
N PRO A 56 -8.23 4.90 -27.68
CA PRO A 56 -7.89 6.04 -26.83
C PRO A 56 -7.31 5.56 -25.48
N THR A 57 -6.34 6.32 -24.97
CA THR A 57 -5.84 6.22 -23.59
C THR A 57 -6.32 7.44 -22.81
N VAL A 58 -6.94 7.19 -21.67
CA VAL A 58 -7.55 8.20 -20.81
C VAL A 58 -6.82 8.26 -19.48
N VAL A 59 -6.63 9.48 -19.01
CA VAL A 59 -6.11 9.82 -17.68
C VAL A 59 -7.09 10.70 -16.94
N ASP A 60 -7.11 10.60 -15.62
CA ASP A 60 -7.88 11.48 -14.76
C ASP A 60 -7.31 12.91 -14.81
N LEU A 61 -8.16 13.91 -14.55
CA LEU A 61 -7.69 15.28 -14.41
C LEU A 61 -7.00 15.49 -13.06
N LEU A 62 -6.20 16.56 -12.94
CA LEU A 62 -5.48 16.88 -11.72
C LEU A 62 -6.39 17.56 -10.67
N PRO A 63 -6.06 17.47 -9.37
CA PRO A 63 -6.71 18.27 -8.34
C PRO A 63 -6.64 19.76 -8.67
N GLY A 64 -7.72 20.50 -8.38
CA GLY A 64 -7.82 21.95 -8.70
C GLY A 64 -8.38 22.26 -10.09
N THR A 65 -8.78 21.25 -10.86
CA THR A 65 -9.49 21.42 -12.13
C THR A 65 -10.73 22.33 -11.96
N PRO A 66 -11.06 23.23 -12.90
CA PRO A 66 -12.25 24.08 -12.79
C PRO A 66 -13.57 23.30 -12.65
N TYR A 67 -14.53 23.82 -11.87
CA TYR A 67 -15.80 23.14 -11.58
C TYR A 67 -16.61 22.73 -12.82
N ASN A 68 -16.53 23.48 -13.91
CA ASN A 68 -17.22 23.17 -15.17
C ASN A 68 -16.65 21.97 -15.93
N GLN A 69 -15.48 21.46 -15.51
CA GLN A 69 -14.82 20.28 -16.07
C GLN A 69 -14.83 19.09 -15.10
N GLN A 70 -15.37 19.27 -13.90
CA GLN A 70 -15.44 18.22 -12.88
C GLN A 70 -16.72 17.39 -12.98
N ILE A 71 -16.63 16.15 -12.48
CA ILE A 71 -17.77 15.28 -12.18
C ILE A 71 -17.55 14.66 -10.79
N ALA A 72 -18.60 14.12 -10.19
CA ALA A 72 -18.50 13.44 -8.90
C ALA A 72 -17.39 12.37 -8.90
N ASN A 73 -16.56 12.34 -7.85
CA ASN A 73 -15.45 11.39 -7.69
C ASN A 73 -14.37 11.45 -8.79
N CYS A 74 -14.22 12.57 -9.50
CA CYS A 74 -13.10 12.78 -10.44
C CYS A 74 -11.93 13.52 -9.82
N CYS A 75 -10.92 13.71 -10.67
CA CYS A 75 -9.95 14.78 -10.64
C CYS A 75 -8.94 14.67 -9.50
N LYS A 76 -8.51 13.44 -9.24
CA LYS A 76 -7.53 13.09 -8.20
C LYS A 76 -6.16 12.80 -8.80
N GLY A 77 -5.91 13.19 -10.05
CA GLY A 77 -4.70 12.84 -10.79
C GLY A 77 -4.53 11.32 -10.92
N GLY A 78 -5.64 10.58 -10.93
CA GLY A 78 -5.65 9.14 -11.09
C GLY A 78 -5.34 8.37 -9.81
N VAL A 79 -5.20 9.04 -8.66
CA VAL A 79 -5.03 8.38 -7.37
C VAL A 79 -6.36 7.80 -6.89
N ILE A 80 -6.35 6.53 -6.49
CA ILE A 80 -7.53 5.85 -5.93
C ILE A 80 -7.13 5.10 -4.66
N SER A 81 -7.74 5.45 -3.54
CA SER A 81 -7.50 4.81 -2.24
C SER A 81 -7.90 3.33 -2.26
N SER A 82 -7.40 2.57 -1.29
CA SER A 82 -7.90 1.21 -1.04
C SER A 82 -9.27 1.26 -0.36
N TRP A 83 -10.09 0.25 -0.61
CA TRP A 83 -11.47 0.20 -0.11
C TRP A 83 -11.52 0.23 1.42
N ALA A 84 -10.59 -0.45 2.11
CA ALA A 84 -10.64 -0.50 3.56
C ALA A 84 -10.20 0.82 4.20
N GLN A 85 -9.26 1.56 3.59
CA GLN A 85 -8.77 2.84 4.12
C GLN A 85 -9.80 3.97 3.98
N ASP A 86 -10.36 4.15 2.77
CA ASP A 86 -11.24 5.29 2.47
C ASP A 86 -12.16 4.92 1.28
N PRO A 87 -13.37 4.37 1.54
CA PRO A 87 -14.32 3.96 0.50
C PRO A 87 -14.78 5.11 -0.41
N ASP A 88 -14.87 6.32 0.13
CA ASP A 88 -15.35 7.50 -0.61
C ASP A 88 -14.35 7.89 -1.70
N THR A 89 -13.05 7.76 -1.42
CA THR A 89 -11.99 8.04 -2.38
C THR A 89 -11.50 6.80 -3.15
N ALA A 90 -12.08 5.63 -2.90
CA ALA A 90 -11.86 4.39 -3.65
C ALA A 90 -12.63 4.31 -4.99
N ILE A 91 -13.22 5.42 -5.43
CA ILE A 91 -14.03 5.54 -6.64
C ILE A 91 -13.41 6.60 -7.55
N ALA A 92 -13.32 6.34 -8.85
CA ALA A 92 -13.01 7.34 -9.87
C ALA A 92 -14.10 7.35 -10.94
N SER A 93 -14.53 8.53 -11.39
CA SER A 93 -15.56 8.64 -12.43
C SER A 93 -15.25 9.73 -13.44
N PHE A 94 -15.69 9.52 -14.67
CA PHE A 94 -15.57 10.47 -15.76
C PHE A 94 -16.68 10.25 -16.78
N GLN A 95 -16.99 11.28 -17.55
CA GLN A 95 -18.00 11.24 -18.60
C GLN A 95 -17.36 11.45 -19.96
N VAL A 96 -17.85 10.71 -20.96
CA VAL A 96 -17.38 10.78 -22.35
C VAL A 96 -18.58 11.00 -23.26
N SER A 97 -18.52 12.05 -24.08
CA SER A 97 -19.47 12.29 -25.16
C SER A 97 -18.99 11.57 -26.41
N VAL A 98 -19.65 10.47 -26.78
CA VAL A 98 -19.21 9.60 -27.87
C VAL A 98 -19.98 9.92 -29.16
N GLY A 99 -19.24 10.14 -30.25
CA GLY A 99 -19.77 10.28 -31.60
C GLY A 99 -19.80 8.95 -32.34
N ARG A 100 -20.73 8.82 -33.30
CA ARG A 100 -20.83 7.65 -34.22
C ARG A 100 -21.03 6.29 -33.54
N ALA A 101 -21.49 6.27 -32.29
CA ALA A 101 -21.75 5.04 -31.52
C ALA A 101 -23.09 4.35 -31.85
N GLY A 102 -24.00 5.03 -32.55
CA GLY A 102 -25.38 4.59 -32.74
C GLY A 102 -26.34 5.18 -31.71
N THR A 103 -27.64 5.01 -31.92
CA THR A 103 -28.72 5.66 -31.14
C THR A 103 -29.66 4.67 -30.45
N SER A 104 -29.37 3.37 -30.55
CA SER A 104 -30.21 2.30 -29.98
C SER A 104 -29.36 1.17 -29.41
N ASN A 105 -29.95 0.38 -28.50
CA ASN A 105 -29.31 -0.80 -27.93
C ASN A 105 -28.84 -1.83 -28.98
N LYS A 106 -29.43 -1.85 -30.18
CA LYS A 106 -29.02 -2.73 -31.30
C LYS A 106 -27.82 -2.18 -32.07
N THR A 107 -27.67 -0.86 -32.13
CA THR A 107 -26.63 -0.19 -32.95
C THR A 107 -25.35 0.06 -32.17
N VAL A 108 -25.47 0.35 -30.87
CA VAL A 108 -24.35 0.49 -29.93
C VAL A 108 -23.59 -0.83 -29.82
N ARG A 109 -22.27 -0.75 -29.91
CA ARG A 109 -21.37 -1.89 -29.76
C ARG A 109 -20.46 -1.67 -28.56
N VAL A 110 -20.29 -2.73 -27.79
CA VAL A 110 -19.45 -2.71 -26.59
C VAL A 110 -17.99 -2.56 -27.02
N PRO A 111 -17.23 -1.62 -26.43
CA PRO A 111 -15.79 -1.55 -26.64
C PRO A 111 -15.08 -2.83 -26.23
N LYS A 112 -13.92 -3.08 -26.82
CA LYS A 112 -13.11 -4.29 -26.58
C LYS A 112 -11.76 -3.92 -26.02
N ASN A 113 -11.02 -4.92 -25.53
CA ASN A 113 -9.61 -4.78 -25.13
C ASN A 113 -9.39 -3.63 -24.13
N PHE A 114 -10.11 -3.67 -23.01
CA PHE A 114 -9.86 -2.72 -21.93
C PHE A 114 -8.50 -3.02 -21.30
N THR A 115 -7.72 -1.99 -21.04
CA THR A 115 -6.43 -2.08 -20.37
C THR A 115 -6.37 -1.03 -19.27
N LEU A 116 -6.25 -1.47 -18.02
CA LEU A 116 -5.98 -0.60 -16.88
C LEU A 116 -4.49 -0.66 -16.59
N GLN A 117 -3.80 0.47 -16.71
CA GLN A 117 -2.45 0.61 -16.21
C GLN A 117 -2.49 1.44 -14.93
N ALA A 118 -1.63 1.08 -13.99
CA ALA A 118 -1.38 1.81 -12.77
C ALA A 118 0.15 1.95 -12.65
N PRO A 119 0.69 2.65 -11.65
CA PRO A 119 2.13 2.63 -11.41
C PRO A 119 2.58 1.19 -11.15
N GLY A 120 3.47 0.69 -12.01
CA GLY A 120 3.92 -0.70 -12.02
C GLY A 120 3.00 -1.65 -12.82
N PRO A 121 3.50 -2.83 -13.20
CA PRO A 121 2.68 -3.83 -13.87
C PRO A 121 1.74 -4.54 -12.87
N GLY A 122 0.80 -5.34 -13.38
CA GLY A 122 0.04 -6.28 -12.55
C GLY A 122 -1.45 -6.34 -12.82
N TYR A 123 -2.04 -5.27 -13.36
CA TYR A 123 -3.47 -5.26 -13.69
C TYR A 123 -3.74 -5.88 -15.06
N THR A 124 -4.74 -6.74 -15.11
CA THR A 124 -5.27 -7.34 -16.33
C THR A 124 -6.79 -7.24 -16.29
N CYS A 125 -7.41 -6.85 -17.41
CA CYS A 125 -8.85 -6.66 -17.48
C CYS A 125 -9.51 -7.78 -18.30
N GLY A 126 -10.64 -8.28 -17.80
CA GLY A 126 -11.48 -9.22 -18.53
C GLY A 126 -12.31 -8.53 -19.63
N PRO A 127 -13.05 -9.32 -20.43
CA PRO A 127 -13.97 -8.78 -21.43
C PRO A 127 -15.12 -8.02 -20.78
N ALA A 128 -15.63 -7.00 -21.46
CA ALA A 128 -16.79 -6.24 -21.02
C ALA A 128 -18.06 -7.11 -21.05
N LYS A 129 -18.73 -7.23 -19.89
CA LYS A 129 -19.96 -8.00 -19.72
C LYS A 129 -21.16 -7.06 -19.70
N VAL A 130 -22.14 -7.29 -20.57
CA VAL A 130 -23.35 -6.48 -20.64
C VAL A 130 -24.23 -6.74 -19.43
N GLY A 131 -24.63 -5.68 -18.74
CA GLY A 131 -25.50 -5.73 -17.57
C GLY A 131 -26.86 -5.07 -17.82
N LYS A 132 -27.67 -4.98 -16.77
CA LYS A 132 -28.93 -4.21 -16.81
C LYS A 132 -28.61 -2.74 -17.06
N PRO A 133 -29.37 -2.04 -17.93
CA PRO A 133 -29.16 -0.63 -18.17
C PRO A 133 -29.25 0.22 -16.89
N SER A 134 -28.24 1.05 -16.67
CA SER A 134 -28.16 1.93 -15.50
C SER A 134 -29.22 3.01 -15.58
N LYS A 135 -29.84 3.32 -14.44
CA LYS A 135 -30.77 4.44 -14.31
C LYS A 135 -30.06 5.59 -13.61
N PHE A 136 -30.10 6.78 -14.21
CA PHE A 136 -29.55 8.01 -13.66
C PHE A 136 -30.71 8.87 -13.19
N ILE A 137 -30.68 9.25 -11.92
CA ILE A 137 -31.67 10.14 -11.32
C ILE A 137 -31.08 11.55 -11.35
N SER A 138 -31.85 12.52 -11.83
CA SER A 138 -31.45 13.93 -11.83
C SER A 138 -31.23 14.45 -10.41
N ALA A 139 -30.43 15.51 -10.26
CA ALA A 139 -30.11 16.09 -8.96
C ALA A 139 -31.35 16.57 -8.18
N ASP A 140 -32.38 17.06 -8.90
CA ASP A 140 -33.68 17.43 -8.33
C ASP A 140 -34.60 16.24 -7.99
N LYS A 141 -34.15 15.01 -8.27
CA LYS A 141 -34.85 13.73 -8.10
C LYS A 141 -36.14 13.55 -8.91
N ARG A 142 -36.44 14.46 -9.85
CA ARG A 142 -37.71 14.44 -10.61
C ARG A 142 -37.65 13.65 -11.91
N ARG A 143 -36.46 13.47 -12.48
CA ARG A 143 -36.27 12.81 -13.78
C ARG A 143 -35.38 11.59 -13.62
N ILE A 144 -35.80 10.49 -14.22
CA ILE A 144 -35.00 9.27 -14.37
C ILE A 144 -34.67 9.11 -15.85
N THR A 145 -33.39 9.07 -16.19
CA THR A 145 -32.91 8.68 -17.52
C THR A 145 -32.28 7.30 -17.44
N GLN A 146 -32.30 6.56 -18.54
CA GLN A 146 -31.75 5.21 -18.61
C GLN A 146 -30.66 5.14 -19.68
N ALA A 147 -29.57 4.44 -19.37
CA ALA A 147 -28.54 4.14 -20.34
C ALA A 147 -29.11 3.29 -21.49
N LEU A 148 -28.63 3.49 -22.72
CA LEU A 148 -28.95 2.56 -23.82
C LEU A 148 -28.38 1.17 -23.57
N MET A 149 -27.22 1.11 -22.92
CA MET A 149 -26.48 -0.10 -22.61
C MET A 149 -25.54 0.16 -21.43
N THR A 150 -25.42 -0.81 -20.54
CA THR A 150 -24.42 -0.79 -19.45
C THR A 150 -23.56 -2.03 -19.58
N TRP A 151 -22.26 -1.87 -19.36
CA TRP A 151 -21.31 -2.98 -19.30
C TRP A 151 -20.38 -2.83 -18.11
N ASN A 152 -19.95 -3.97 -17.58
CA ASN A 152 -19.02 -4.08 -16.47
C ASN A 152 -17.72 -4.71 -16.97
N VAL A 153 -16.61 -4.11 -16.59
CA VAL A 153 -15.26 -4.64 -16.83
C VAL A 153 -14.64 -4.89 -15.47
N THR A 154 -14.16 -6.11 -15.25
CA THR A 154 -13.43 -6.47 -14.03
C THR A 154 -11.96 -6.53 -14.37
N CYS A 155 -11.16 -5.74 -13.66
CA CYS A 155 -9.70 -5.80 -13.72
C CYS A 155 -9.16 -6.40 -12.44
N THR A 156 -8.26 -7.38 -12.59
CA THR A 156 -7.65 -8.12 -11.50
C THR A 156 -6.16 -7.84 -11.44
N TYR A 157 -5.65 -7.68 -10.22
CA TYR A 157 -4.23 -7.52 -9.97
C TYR A 157 -3.58 -8.89 -9.73
N SER A 158 -2.49 -9.18 -10.43
CA SER A 158 -1.68 -10.39 -10.25
C SER A 158 -0.33 -10.02 -9.67
N GLN A 159 -0.04 -10.48 -8.45
CA GLN A 159 1.26 -10.27 -7.79
C GLN A 159 2.41 -10.87 -8.62
N PHE A 160 2.19 -12.02 -9.25
CA PHE A 160 3.20 -12.69 -10.08
C PHE A 160 3.57 -11.90 -11.34
N LEU A 161 2.60 -11.21 -11.94
CA LEU A 161 2.86 -10.36 -13.11
C LEU A 161 3.45 -9.00 -12.70
N ALA A 162 3.07 -8.51 -11.52
CA ALA A 162 3.47 -7.20 -11.03
C ALA A 162 4.93 -7.14 -10.58
N GLN A 163 5.42 -8.20 -9.93
CA GLN A 163 6.71 -8.14 -9.26
C GLN A 163 7.53 -9.40 -9.52
N LYS A 164 8.61 -9.22 -10.28
CA LYS A 164 9.69 -10.21 -10.39
C LYS A 164 10.61 -10.19 -9.17
N THR A 165 10.73 -9.04 -8.53
CA THR A 165 11.56 -8.81 -7.34
C THR A 165 10.71 -8.19 -6.22
N PRO A 166 10.91 -8.61 -4.96
CA PRO A 166 10.25 -7.97 -3.82
C PRO A 166 10.55 -6.47 -3.73
N THR A 167 9.63 -5.70 -3.13
CA THR A 167 9.77 -4.24 -2.91
C THR A 167 9.99 -3.87 -1.45
N CYS A 168 9.83 -4.83 -0.53
CA CYS A 168 10.02 -4.62 0.89
C CYS A 168 10.56 -5.86 1.61
N CYS A 169 11.22 -5.62 2.73
CA CYS A 169 11.75 -6.64 3.61
C CYS A 169 11.42 -6.33 5.07
N VAL A 170 11.52 -7.33 5.93
CA VAL A 170 11.24 -7.22 7.35
C VAL A 170 12.51 -7.43 8.17
N SER A 171 12.70 -6.64 9.21
CA SER A 171 13.70 -6.87 10.23
C SER A 171 13.05 -6.97 11.61
N LEU A 172 13.58 -7.86 12.44
CA LEU A 172 12.98 -8.24 13.72
C LEU A 172 13.95 -7.94 14.85
N SER A 173 13.42 -7.43 15.96
CA SER A 173 14.18 -7.28 17.20
C SER A 173 13.29 -7.48 18.41
N SER A 174 13.92 -7.67 19.56
CA SER A 174 13.26 -7.86 20.83
C SER A 174 14.09 -7.21 21.92
N PHE A 175 13.44 -6.64 22.94
CA PHE A 175 14.11 -6.14 24.13
C PHE A 175 14.95 -7.22 24.84
N TYR A 176 14.63 -8.50 24.65
CA TYR A 176 15.31 -9.64 25.26
C TYR A 176 16.54 -10.13 24.49
N ASN A 177 16.82 -9.58 23.31
CA ASN A 177 17.93 -10.01 22.47
C ASN A 177 18.74 -8.79 22.00
N ASN A 178 20.06 -8.84 22.18
CA ASN A 178 20.96 -7.75 21.82
C ASN A 178 21.21 -7.67 20.31
N THR A 179 20.90 -8.73 19.55
CA THR A 179 21.08 -8.76 18.10
C THR A 179 19.78 -8.47 17.36
N ILE A 180 19.84 -7.57 16.38
CA ILE A 180 18.75 -7.33 15.44
C ILE A 180 18.86 -8.30 14.28
N VAL A 181 17.77 -8.99 13.99
CA VAL A 181 17.66 -9.87 12.83
C VAL A 181 17.30 -9.00 11.64
N GLY A 182 18.30 -8.72 10.82
CA GLY A 182 18.16 -7.85 9.66
C GLY A 182 17.34 -8.47 8.53
N CYS A 183 17.03 -7.64 7.53
CA CYS A 183 16.53 -8.17 6.27
C CYS A 183 17.58 -9.08 5.61
N PRO A 184 17.17 -10.19 4.97
CA PRO A 184 18.10 -11.03 4.23
C PRO A 184 18.87 -10.25 3.16
N THR A 185 20.14 -10.60 2.95
CA THR A 185 20.99 -9.93 1.97
C THR A 185 20.42 -10.12 0.56
N CYS A 186 20.50 -9.07 -0.26
CA CYS A 186 20.03 -9.07 -1.64
C CYS A 186 18.56 -9.44 -1.86
N THR A 187 17.71 -9.25 -0.83
CA THR A 187 16.25 -9.55 -0.89
C THR A 187 15.56 -8.92 -2.10
N CYS A 188 15.83 -7.66 -2.41
CA CYS A 188 15.18 -6.94 -3.50
C CYS A 188 16.03 -6.88 -4.79
N GLY A 189 17.02 -7.77 -4.89
CA GLY A 189 17.90 -7.92 -6.06
C GLY A 189 19.20 -7.12 -5.95
N CYS A 190 20.32 -7.83 -5.85
CA CYS A 190 21.66 -7.25 -6.07
C CYS A 190 22.09 -7.51 -7.52
N GLN A 191 22.72 -6.53 -8.16
CA GLN A 191 23.42 -6.79 -9.42
C GLN A 191 24.78 -7.43 -9.15
N SER A 192 25.15 -8.43 -9.95
CA SER A 192 26.53 -8.90 -10.05
C SER A 192 27.38 -7.81 -10.69
N SER A 193 28.60 -7.59 -10.20
CA SER A 193 29.37 -6.34 -10.25
C SER A 193 29.89 -5.87 -11.63
N LYS A 194 29.24 -6.17 -12.76
CA LYS A 194 29.85 -6.01 -14.10
C LYS A 194 29.14 -5.12 -15.12
N THR A 195 27.94 -4.58 -14.90
CA THR A 195 27.34 -3.69 -15.92
C THR A 195 26.40 -2.63 -15.34
N GLY A 196 26.88 -1.40 -15.20
CA GLY A 196 26.08 -0.18 -15.17
C GLY A 196 26.40 0.80 -14.02
N PRO A 197 26.54 2.12 -14.28
CA PRO A 197 26.61 3.12 -13.22
C PRO A 197 25.21 3.36 -12.62
N GLY A 198 25.04 3.23 -11.29
CA GLY A 198 23.86 3.74 -10.58
C GLY A 198 22.94 2.74 -9.85
N THR A 199 23.44 1.69 -9.21
CA THR A 199 22.60 0.69 -8.50
C THR A 199 22.06 1.16 -7.15
N CYS A 200 22.81 1.97 -6.42
CA CYS A 200 22.39 2.63 -5.19
C CYS A 200 23.33 3.79 -4.88
N VAL A 201 22.94 4.69 -3.99
CA VAL A 201 23.75 5.83 -3.57
C VAL A 201 24.05 5.71 -2.09
N ASN A 202 25.33 5.91 -1.73
CA ASN A 202 25.71 6.02 -0.33
C ASN A 202 25.23 7.36 0.23
N PRO A 203 24.63 7.38 1.44
CA PRO A 203 24.06 8.59 2.02
C PRO A 203 25.12 9.68 2.24
N ASP A 204 26.37 9.30 2.48
CA ASP A 204 27.50 10.23 2.73
C ASP A 204 28.20 10.69 1.44
N SER A 205 27.66 10.37 0.26
CA SER A 205 28.27 10.75 -1.01
C SER A 205 28.11 12.26 -1.28
N PRO A 206 29.20 12.99 -1.61
CA PRO A 206 29.13 14.43 -1.91
C PRO A 206 28.30 14.76 -3.15
N HIS A 207 28.03 13.79 -4.02
CA HIS A 207 27.22 13.94 -5.23
C HIS A 207 25.74 13.57 -5.06
N LEU A 208 25.29 13.23 -3.84
CA LEU A 208 23.91 12.80 -3.58
C LEU A 208 22.88 13.83 -4.09
N ALA A 209 23.07 15.11 -3.77
CA ALA A 209 22.17 16.18 -4.19
C ALA A 209 22.06 16.27 -5.73
N THR A 210 23.17 16.09 -6.45
CA THR A 210 23.22 16.16 -7.92
C THR A 210 22.55 14.95 -8.58
N VAL A 211 22.71 13.74 -8.02
CA VAL A 211 22.12 12.50 -8.54
C VAL A 211 20.61 12.42 -8.27
N VAL A 212 20.17 12.93 -7.12
CA VAL A 212 18.74 13.02 -6.78
C VAL A 212 18.03 14.04 -7.68
N SER A 213 18.66 15.17 -7.97
CA SER A 213 18.08 16.27 -8.76
C SER A 213 18.18 16.07 -10.27
N SER A 214 18.95 15.10 -10.76
CA SER A 214 19.10 14.82 -12.19
C SER A 214 17.85 14.10 -12.72
N PRO A 215 17.05 14.72 -13.61
CA PRO A 215 15.90 14.07 -14.22
C PRO A 215 16.40 13.00 -15.19
N SER A 216 16.33 11.73 -14.80
CA SER A 216 16.53 10.64 -15.75
C SER A 216 15.29 10.49 -16.61
N LYS A 217 15.44 10.17 -17.91
CA LYS A 217 14.33 9.90 -18.86
C LYS A 217 13.31 8.83 -18.40
N SER A 218 13.56 8.15 -17.28
CA SER A 218 12.66 7.22 -16.59
C SER A 218 12.44 7.66 -15.13
N ASP A 219 11.63 8.69 -14.90
CA ASP A 219 11.30 9.23 -13.56
C ASP A 219 10.76 8.18 -12.56
N ASN A 220 10.32 7.01 -13.04
CA ASN A 220 9.78 5.94 -12.20
C ASN A 220 10.80 4.89 -11.74
N THR A 221 12.10 5.04 -12.07
CA THR A 221 13.13 4.10 -11.58
C THR A 221 13.57 4.48 -10.16
N PRO A 222 13.48 3.56 -9.18
CA PRO A 222 13.82 3.86 -7.79
C PRO A 222 15.33 4.11 -7.65
N LEU A 223 15.69 5.19 -6.97
CA LEU A 223 17.08 5.49 -6.62
C LEU A 223 17.28 5.11 -5.15
N LEU A 224 17.94 4.00 -4.89
CA LEU A 224 18.00 3.43 -3.54
C LEU A 224 19.24 3.86 -2.76
N GLN A 225 19.11 3.95 -1.45
CA GLN A 225 20.23 3.98 -0.53
C GLN A 225 20.92 2.61 -0.50
N CYS A 226 22.25 2.60 -0.55
CA CYS A 226 23.01 1.36 -0.49
C CYS A 226 22.81 0.68 0.87
N THR A 227 22.24 -0.52 0.81
CA THR A 227 22.00 -1.40 1.97
C THR A 227 22.29 -2.84 1.54
N SER A 228 22.55 -3.73 2.49
CA SER A 228 22.81 -5.14 2.18
C SER A 228 21.60 -5.86 1.55
N HIS A 229 20.38 -5.40 1.79
CA HIS A 229 19.13 -6.00 1.29
C HIS A 229 18.60 -5.35 0.00
N MET A 230 19.06 -4.14 -0.34
CA MET A 230 18.69 -3.38 -1.55
C MET A 230 17.17 -3.13 -1.71
N CYS A 231 16.42 -3.10 -0.61
CA CYS A 231 14.96 -2.92 -0.65
C CYS A 231 14.56 -1.45 -0.49
N PRO A 232 13.61 -0.94 -1.31
CA PRO A 232 13.03 0.39 -1.14
C PRO A 232 12.41 0.62 0.23
N ILE A 233 11.76 -0.40 0.79
CA ILE A 233 11.09 -0.31 2.09
C ILE A 233 11.61 -1.39 3.04
N ARG A 234 11.81 -0.99 4.30
CA ARG A 234 12.01 -1.93 5.41
C ARG A 234 10.94 -1.70 6.46
N VAL A 235 10.30 -2.79 6.88
CA VAL A 235 9.43 -2.79 8.06
C VAL A 235 10.19 -3.41 9.21
N HIS A 236 10.43 -2.65 10.27
CA HIS A 236 11.04 -3.12 11.49
C HIS A 236 9.97 -3.42 12.53
N TRP A 237 9.97 -4.65 13.05
CA TRP A 237 9.10 -5.09 14.13
C TRP A 237 9.94 -5.33 15.39
N HIS A 238 9.65 -4.55 16.43
CA HIS A 238 10.37 -4.60 17.70
C HIS A 238 9.43 -4.99 18.85
N VAL A 239 9.68 -6.12 19.50
CA VAL A 239 8.99 -6.49 20.75
C VAL A 239 9.60 -5.68 21.89
N LYS A 240 8.86 -4.67 22.38
CA LYS A 240 9.39 -3.64 23.28
C LYS A 240 9.34 -4.04 24.74
N VAL A 241 8.15 -4.38 25.23
CA VAL A 241 7.93 -4.69 26.66
C VAL A 241 6.81 -5.70 26.80
N ASN A 242 6.96 -6.61 27.76
CA ASN A 242 5.92 -7.53 28.20
C ASN A 242 5.45 -7.17 29.61
N TYR A 243 4.21 -6.72 29.76
CA TYR A 243 3.57 -6.47 31.05
C TYR A 243 2.89 -7.73 31.58
N LYS A 244 2.15 -7.66 32.70
CA LYS A 244 1.39 -8.81 33.21
C LYS A 244 0.30 -9.23 32.21
N GLU A 245 -0.58 -8.30 31.85
CA GLU A 245 -1.77 -8.53 31.01
C GLU A 245 -1.62 -8.07 29.56
N TYR A 246 -0.60 -7.26 29.27
CA TYR A 246 -0.40 -6.66 27.95
C TYR A 246 1.02 -6.89 27.46
N TRP A 247 1.22 -6.73 26.16
CA TRP A 247 2.54 -6.65 25.56
C TRP A 247 2.53 -5.58 24.47
N ARG A 248 3.70 -4.99 24.25
CA ARG A 248 3.85 -3.82 23.40
C ARG A 248 4.84 -4.08 22.29
N VAL A 249 4.44 -3.75 21.07
CA VAL A 249 5.27 -3.80 19.87
C VAL A 249 5.49 -2.39 19.37
N LYS A 250 6.69 -2.12 18.88
CA LYS A 250 6.97 -0.93 18.08
C LYS A 250 7.19 -1.35 16.63
N VAL A 251 6.46 -0.73 15.72
CA VAL A 251 6.60 -0.91 14.27
C VAL A 251 7.24 0.33 13.69
N THR A 252 8.22 0.16 12.79
CA THR A 252 8.87 1.28 12.11
C THR A 252 9.01 0.97 10.63
N ILE A 253 8.44 1.81 9.78
CA ILE A 253 8.56 1.71 8.32
C ILE A 253 9.64 2.71 7.90
N THR A 254 10.66 2.24 7.19
CA THR A 254 11.76 3.08 6.68
C THR A 254 11.76 3.04 5.16
N ASN A 255 11.84 4.21 4.55
CA ASN A 255 11.99 4.40 3.11
C ASN A 255 13.46 4.64 2.77
N PHE A 256 13.99 3.81 1.88
CA PHE A 256 15.35 3.87 1.35
C PHE A 256 15.39 4.37 -0.10
N ASN A 257 14.27 4.83 -0.65
CA ASN A 257 14.21 5.42 -1.99
C ASN A 257 14.32 6.95 -1.93
N PHE A 258 15.32 7.51 -2.61
CA PHE A 258 15.56 8.96 -2.69
C PHE A 258 14.65 9.71 -3.66
N ARG A 259 13.93 9.00 -4.54
CA ARG A 259 13.08 9.60 -5.59
C ARG A 259 11.60 9.36 -5.39
N MET A 260 11.22 8.63 -4.35
CA MET A 260 9.82 8.22 -4.16
C MET A 260 9.35 8.52 -2.75
N ASN A 261 8.22 9.22 -2.69
CA ASN A 261 7.42 9.39 -1.50
C ASN A 261 6.23 8.43 -1.56
N TYR A 262 5.80 7.92 -0.41
CA TYR A 262 4.59 7.11 -0.31
C TYR A 262 3.51 7.89 0.42
N THR A 263 2.51 8.35 -0.34
CA THR A 263 1.28 8.93 0.21
C THR A 263 0.23 7.84 0.44
N GLN A 264 -0.62 8.05 1.46
CA GLN A 264 -1.68 7.11 1.84
C GLN A 264 -1.15 5.68 2.06
N TRP A 265 0.10 5.56 2.50
CA TRP A 265 0.73 4.27 2.72
C TRP A 265 -0.10 3.44 3.69
N ASN A 266 -0.10 2.12 3.51
CA ASN A 266 -0.68 1.19 4.46
C ASN A 266 0.25 0.02 4.74
N LEU A 267 0.04 -0.56 5.91
CA LEU A 267 0.75 -1.71 6.41
C LEU A 267 -0.28 -2.74 6.87
N VAL A 268 -0.28 -3.91 6.25
CA VAL A 268 -1.12 -5.03 6.67
C VAL A 268 -0.23 -6.07 7.34
N MET A 269 -0.63 -6.55 8.51
CA MET A 269 0.13 -7.56 9.25
C MET A 269 -0.80 -8.68 9.66
N GLN A 270 -0.32 -9.91 9.50
CA GLN A 270 -1.00 -11.11 9.95
C GLN A 270 -0.33 -11.63 11.21
N HIS A 271 -1.06 -11.68 12.33
CA HIS A 271 -0.60 -12.22 13.61
C HIS A 271 -1.80 -12.72 14.42
N PRO A 272 -1.73 -13.90 15.08
CA PRO A 272 -2.85 -14.50 15.81
C PRO A 272 -3.50 -13.59 16.87
N ASN A 273 -2.72 -12.68 17.46
CA ASN A 273 -3.19 -11.80 18.53
C ASN A 273 -3.79 -10.45 18.06
N PHE A 274 -4.04 -10.25 16.77
CA PHE A 274 -4.73 -9.03 16.28
C PHE A 274 -6.17 -8.94 16.76
N ASP A 275 -6.82 -10.08 17.05
CA ASP A 275 -8.13 -10.17 17.71
C ASP A 275 -8.15 -9.45 19.07
N ASN A 276 -6.98 -9.35 19.73
CA ASN A 276 -6.80 -8.75 21.05
C ASN A 276 -6.01 -7.41 21.00
N LEU A 277 -5.99 -6.73 19.85
CA LEU A 277 -5.40 -5.40 19.77
C LEU A 277 -6.21 -4.43 20.62
N THR A 278 -5.57 -3.82 21.62
CA THR A 278 -6.18 -2.84 22.52
C THR A 278 -6.07 -1.43 21.96
N GLU A 279 -4.88 -1.07 21.48
CA GLU A 279 -4.60 0.29 21.02
C GLU A 279 -3.51 0.31 19.95
N ALA A 280 -3.71 1.14 18.93
CA ALA A 280 -2.69 1.49 17.95
C ALA A 280 -2.35 2.98 18.11
N PHE A 281 -1.11 3.27 18.49
CA PHE A 281 -0.68 4.64 18.74
C PHE A 281 -0.25 5.32 17.45
N SER A 282 -0.67 6.57 17.25
CA SER A 282 -0.21 7.44 16.15
C SER A 282 -0.54 6.96 14.72
N PHE A 283 -1.19 5.81 14.53
CA PHE A 283 -1.69 5.31 13.23
C PHE A 283 -3.19 5.02 13.34
N ASN A 284 -3.88 5.09 12.20
CA ASN A 284 -5.23 4.53 12.09
C ASN A 284 -5.16 3.00 12.03
N TYR A 285 -6.19 2.32 12.54
CA TYR A 285 -6.29 0.87 12.54
C TYR A 285 -7.65 0.40 12.03
N LYS A 286 -7.63 -0.70 11.27
CA LYS A 286 -8.84 -1.44 10.88
C LYS A 286 -8.53 -2.93 10.79
N PRO A 287 -9.31 -3.79 11.44
CA PRO A 287 -9.19 -5.23 11.22
C PRO A 287 -9.65 -5.59 9.80
N LEU A 288 -8.94 -6.52 9.17
CA LEU A 288 -9.32 -7.11 7.90
C LEU A 288 -9.75 -8.54 8.15
N THR A 289 -11.03 -8.84 7.90
CA THR A 289 -11.64 -10.15 8.15
C THR A 289 -12.01 -10.79 6.81
N PRO A 290 -11.03 -11.31 6.05
CA PRO A 290 -11.30 -11.86 4.71
C PRO A 290 -12.12 -13.15 4.76
N TYR A 291 -12.13 -13.85 5.91
CA TYR A 291 -12.88 -15.07 6.14
C TYR A 291 -13.69 -14.92 7.44
N ASP A 292 -14.91 -15.45 7.46
CA ASP A 292 -15.72 -15.48 8.67
C ASP A 292 -14.99 -16.28 9.77
N GLY A 293 -14.81 -15.64 10.93
CA GLY A 293 -14.20 -16.25 12.12
C GLY A 293 -12.68 -16.14 12.24
N LEU A 294 -11.98 -15.47 11.31
CA LEU A 294 -10.54 -15.21 11.41
C LEU A 294 -10.25 -13.71 11.37
N ASN A 295 -9.89 -13.13 12.53
CA ASN A 295 -9.58 -11.71 12.70
C ASN A 295 -8.07 -11.45 12.88
N ASP A 296 -7.24 -12.38 12.40
CA ASP A 296 -5.79 -12.39 12.62
C ASP A 296 -5.00 -11.36 11.82
N THR A 297 -5.70 -10.48 11.07
CA THR A 297 -5.09 -9.55 10.13
C THR A 297 -5.51 -8.12 10.45
N GLY A 298 -4.51 -7.28 10.74
CA GLY A 298 -4.69 -5.86 11.02
C GLY A 298 -4.13 -4.98 9.91
N MET A 299 -4.84 -3.92 9.55
CA MET A 299 -4.34 -2.87 8.65
C MET A 299 -4.10 -1.58 9.43
N LEU A 300 -2.92 -0.99 9.22
CA LEU A 300 -2.52 0.32 9.73
C LEU A 300 -2.26 1.28 8.58
N TRP A 301 -2.54 2.56 8.78
CA TRP A 301 -2.17 3.63 7.86
C TRP A 301 -1.99 4.96 8.58
N GLY A 302 -1.32 5.91 7.91
CA GLY A 302 -1.07 7.23 8.48
C GLY A 302 -2.34 8.06 8.70
N ILE A 303 -2.26 8.97 9.67
CA ILE A 303 -3.26 10.00 9.96
C ILE A 303 -3.02 11.18 9.02
N LYS A 304 -4.08 11.64 8.35
CA LYS A 304 -4.03 12.76 7.40
C LYS A 304 -3.39 13.99 8.06
N PHE A 305 -2.47 14.64 7.35
CA PHE A 305 -1.73 15.84 7.82
C PHE A 305 -0.79 15.61 9.02
N TYR A 306 -0.51 14.36 9.39
CA TYR A 306 0.42 14.03 10.47
C TYR A 306 1.53 13.10 10.00
N ASN A 307 1.17 11.89 9.55
CA ASN A 307 2.12 10.88 9.10
C ASN A 307 1.59 10.05 7.94
N ASP A 308 0.64 10.58 7.16
CA ASP A 308 0.11 10.02 5.93
C ASP A 308 1.06 10.11 4.72
N LEU A 309 2.18 10.82 4.90
CA LEU A 309 3.31 10.90 3.98
C LEU A 309 4.53 10.19 4.57
N LEU A 310 4.99 9.13 3.92
CA LEU A 310 6.31 8.56 4.14
C LEU A 310 7.26 9.16 3.11
N SER A 311 8.07 10.12 3.57
CA SER A 311 9.03 10.84 2.74
C SER A 311 10.14 9.92 2.21
N GLN A 312 10.82 10.39 1.16
CA GLN A 312 12.02 9.80 0.60
C GLN A 312 13.12 9.57 1.65
N ALA A 313 14.10 8.76 1.29
CA ALA A 313 15.23 8.42 2.15
C ALA A 313 15.93 9.66 2.73
N GLY A 314 16.20 9.62 4.02
CA GLY A 314 16.78 10.73 4.79
C GLY A 314 16.29 10.75 6.23
N LEU A 315 16.52 11.86 6.93
CA LEU A 315 16.19 12.04 8.36
C LEU A 315 14.70 11.79 8.68
N TYR A 316 13.81 12.18 7.76
CA TYR A 316 12.36 12.04 7.88
C TYR A 316 11.80 10.88 7.04
N GLY A 317 12.67 10.00 6.53
CA GLY A 317 12.30 8.85 5.70
C GLY A 317 11.76 7.67 6.50
N ASN A 318 11.15 7.89 7.65
CA ASN A 318 10.55 6.83 8.45
C ASN A 318 9.26 7.28 9.15
N VAL A 319 8.40 6.31 9.44
CA VAL A 319 7.24 6.47 10.30
C VAL A 319 7.25 5.35 11.33
N GLN A 320 6.78 5.64 12.54
CA GLN A 320 6.78 4.68 13.63
C GLN A 320 5.48 4.74 14.42
N SER A 321 5.08 3.61 14.97
CA SER A 321 3.90 3.45 15.81
C SER A 321 4.15 2.37 16.84
N GLU A 322 3.37 2.40 17.91
CA GLU A 322 3.33 1.33 18.90
C GLU A 322 1.96 0.66 18.86
N LEU A 323 1.96 -0.65 19.09
CA LEU A 323 0.77 -1.48 19.21
C LEU A 323 0.74 -2.07 20.60
N LEU A 324 -0.39 -1.90 21.29
CA LEU A 324 -0.65 -2.52 22.58
C LEU A 324 -1.64 -3.65 22.40
N PHE A 325 -1.21 -4.84 22.77
CA PHE A 325 -2.01 -6.04 22.69
C PHE A 325 -2.32 -6.55 24.08
N ARG A 326 -3.57 -6.97 24.29
CA ARG A 326 -3.93 -7.76 25.47
C ARG A 326 -3.45 -9.19 25.26
N LYS A 327 -3.01 -9.82 26.35
CA LYS A 327 -2.66 -11.24 26.34
C LYS A 327 -3.92 -12.07 26.50
N ASP A 328 -4.07 -13.04 25.62
CA ASP A 328 -4.99 -14.14 25.81
C ASP A 328 -4.23 -15.31 26.46
N ALA A 329 -4.67 -15.71 27.64
CA ALA A 329 -4.02 -16.78 28.41
C ALA A 329 -4.01 -18.13 27.69
N SER A 330 -4.90 -18.34 26.70
CA SER A 330 -5.00 -19.59 25.95
C SER A 330 -4.03 -19.67 24.76
N THR A 331 -3.64 -18.53 24.18
CA THR A 331 -2.87 -18.47 22.94
C THR A 331 -1.52 -17.76 23.07
N PHE A 332 -1.36 -16.88 24.06
CA PHE A 332 -0.16 -16.08 24.23
C PHE A 332 1.03 -16.95 24.66
N THR A 333 2.07 -16.96 23.84
CA THR A 333 3.36 -17.56 24.18
C THR A 333 4.50 -16.75 23.56
N PHE A 334 5.70 -16.92 24.11
CA PHE A 334 6.94 -16.46 23.50
C PHE A 334 7.72 -17.58 22.82
N ASP A 335 7.18 -18.79 22.84
CA ASP A 335 7.74 -19.94 22.14
C ASP A 335 7.83 -19.70 20.63
N LYS A 336 8.92 -20.20 20.03
CA LYS A 336 9.10 -20.33 18.58
C LYS A 336 8.82 -19.03 17.80
N GLY A 337 9.10 -17.88 18.41
CA GLY A 337 8.93 -16.59 17.77
C GLY A 337 7.47 -16.17 17.55
N TRP A 338 6.54 -16.67 18.37
CA TRP A 338 5.11 -16.36 18.27
C TRP A 338 4.79 -14.86 18.25
N ALA A 339 5.56 -14.02 18.98
CA ALA A 339 5.34 -12.57 19.04
C ALA A 339 5.70 -11.80 17.75
N PHE A 340 6.18 -12.50 16.72
CA PHE A 340 6.51 -11.93 15.41
C PHE A 340 5.41 -12.24 14.39
N PRO A 341 5.10 -11.30 13.49
CA PRO A 341 4.02 -11.49 12.52
C PRO A 341 4.36 -12.62 11.55
N ARG A 342 3.33 -13.30 11.06
CA ARG A 342 3.45 -14.37 10.07
C ARG A 342 3.68 -13.81 8.67
N LYS A 343 3.03 -12.69 8.36
CA LYS A 343 3.15 -11.97 7.08
C LYS A 343 3.01 -10.47 7.31
N ILE A 344 3.70 -9.71 6.46
CA ILE A 344 3.57 -8.25 6.39
C ILE A 344 3.41 -7.88 4.93
N TYR A 345 2.44 -7.00 4.64
CA TYR A 345 2.29 -6.36 3.35
C TYR A 345 2.44 -4.86 3.48
N PHE A 346 3.19 -4.23 2.59
CA PHE A 346 3.28 -2.78 2.49
C PHE A 346 2.66 -2.32 1.17
N ASN A 347 1.64 -1.45 1.22
CA ASN A 347 0.85 -1.02 0.05
C ASN A 347 0.32 -2.20 -0.79
N GLY A 348 0.06 -3.33 -0.13
CA GLY A 348 -0.39 -4.59 -0.72
C GLY A 348 0.69 -5.48 -1.31
N ASP A 349 1.97 -5.11 -1.28
CA ASP A 349 3.10 -5.95 -1.68
C ASP A 349 3.59 -6.79 -0.52
N ASN A 350 3.88 -8.08 -0.76
CA ASN A 350 4.33 -9.00 0.28
C ASN A 350 5.80 -8.73 0.64
N CYS A 351 6.07 -8.41 1.91
CA CYS A 351 7.43 -8.19 2.39
C CYS A 351 8.10 -9.51 2.75
N VAL A 352 9.37 -9.64 2.40
CA VAL A 352 10.15 -10.85 2.73
C VAL A 352 10.48 -10.85 4.22
N MET A 353 10.01 -11.89 4.90
CA MET A 353 10.31 -12.17 6.31
C MET A 353 11.67 -12.86 6.43
N PRO A 354 12.45 -12.61 7.50
CA PRO A 354 13.57 -13.47 7.87
C PRO A 354 13.12 -14.92 8.08
N PRO A 355 14.03 -15.90 7.97
CA PRO A 355 13.66 -17.29 8.21
C PRO A 355 13.37 -17.50 9.72
N PRO A 356 12.35 -18.32 10.09
CA PRO A 356 11.89 -18.43 11.48
C PRO A 356 12.93 -18.90 12.50
N ASP A 357 13.92 -19.69 12.06
CA ASP A 357 15.07 -20.14 12.84
C ASP A 357 15.98 -19.00 13.29
N SER A 358 15.98 -17.88 12.55
CA SER A 358 16.76 -16.69 12.87
C SER A 358 16.04 -15.73 13.82
N TYR A 359 14.78 -15.96 14.19
CA TYR A 359 13.98 -15.00 14.95
C TYR A 359 14.62 -14.68 16.32
N PRO A 360 14.53 -13.41 16.78
CA PRO A 360 15.12 -13.05 18.07
C PRO A 360 14.55 -13.89 19.21
N TRP A 361 15.42 -14.31 20.14
CA TRP A 361 14.98 -15.06 21.31
C TRP A 361 14.01 -14.25 22.18
N LEU A 362 13.05 -14.97 22.76
CA LEU A 362 12.05 -14.45 23.69
C LEU A 362 12.05 -15.35 24.94
N PRO A 363 11.94 -14.78 26.15
CA PRO A 363 12.02 -15.55 27.38
C PRO A 363 10.78 -16.42 27.57
N ASN A 364 10.97 -17.72 27.75
CA ASN A 364 9.89 -18.69 28.03
C ASN A 364 9.37 -18.66 29.48
N GLY A 365 9.73 -17.66 30.25
CA GLY A 365 9.29 -17.51 31.63
C GLY A 365 9.88 -16.26 32.26
N SER A 366 9.16 -15.69 33.23
CA SER A 366 9.70 -14.62 34.07
C SER A 366 11.03 -15.10 34.68
N SER A 367 12.03 -14.23 34.73
CA SER A 367 13.19 -14.52 35.57
C SER A 367 12.65 -14.81 36.97
N ARG A 368 12.83 -16.04 37.44
CA ARG A 368 12.69 -16.32 38.87
C ARG A 368 13.64 -15.33 39.52
N LYS A 369 13.10 -14.36 40.27
CA LYS A 369 13.92 -13.64 41.24
C LYS A 369 14.52 -14.74 42.10
N PHE A 370 15.81 -15.00 41.97
CA PHE A 370 16.55 -15.70 42.99
C PHE A 370 16.45 -14.82 44.22
N ILE A 371 15.41 -15.02 45.03
CA ILE A 371 15.39 -14.53 46.40
C ILE A 371 16.50 -15.34 47.06
N SER A 372 17.68 -14.74 47.17
CA SER A 372 18.78 -15.32 47.90
C SER A 372 18.32 -15.56 49.33
N LEU A 373 18.08 -16.83 49.67
CA LEU A 373 17.81 -17.28 51.04
C LEU A 373 18.98 -16.96 51.99
N VAL A 374 20.15 -16.62 51.44
CA VAL A 374 21.34 -16.26 52.21
C VAL A 374 21.15 -14.94 52.96
N SER A 375 20.36 -14.00 52.42
CA SER A 375 20.12 -12.71 53.06
C SER A 375 19.33 -12.84 54.37
N PRO A 376 18.15 -13.50 54.43
CA PRO A 376 17.43 -13.65 55.69
C PRO A 376 18.12 -14.57 56.70
N THR A 377 18.91 -15.57 56.28
CA THR A 377 19.64 -16.44 57.22
C THR A 377 20.77 -15.71 57.94
N VAL A 378 21.46 -14.78 57.26
CA VAL A 378 22.52 -13.97 57.88
C VAL A 378 21.92 -12.99 58.89
N THR A 379 20.78 -12.36 58.58
CA THR A 379 20.12 -11.45 59.53
C THR A 379 19.63 -12.17 60.79
N LEU A 380 19.15 -13.42 60.65
CA LEU A 380 18.65 -14.22 61.77
C LEU A 380 19.78 -14.77 62.66
N MET A 381 20.93 -15.10 62.06
CA MET A 381 22.15 -15.47 62.81
C MET A 381 22.73 -14.27 63.57
N VAL A 382 22.75 -13.08 62.96
CA VAL A 382 23.22 -11.85 63.63
C VAL A 382 22.28 -11.46 64.77
N SER A 383 20.95 -11.58 64.60
CA SER A 383 20.02 -11.27 65.69
C SER A 383 20.14 -12.26 66.86
N MET A 384 20.38 -13.55 66.60
CA MET A 384 20.66 -14.53 67.68
C MET A 384 21.92 -14.17 68.47
N ILE A 385 22.99 -13.71 67.82
CA ILE A 385 24.23 -13.31 68.51
C ILE A 385 24.00 -12.10 69.42
N PHE A 386 23.15 -11.14 69.02
CA PHE A 386 22.79 -10.00 69.86
C PHE A 386 21.81 -10.33 71.00
N PHE A 387 21.03 -11.41 70.89
CA PHE A 387 20.11 -11.84 71.96
C PHE A 387 20.77 -12.70 73.04
N PHE A 388 21.95 -13.28 72.76
CA PHE A 388 22.70 -14.14 73.69
C PHE A 388 24.01 -13.52 74.20
N ALA A 389 24.23 -12.22 73.97
CA ALA A 389 25.38 -11.46 74.48
C ALA A 389 25.03 -10.64 75.73
#